data_AF-A0A2V8QZD7-F1
#
_entry.id   AF-A0A2V8QZD7-F1
#
_cell.length_a   1.000
_cell.length_b   1.000
_cell.length_c   1.000
_cell.angle_alpha   90.00
_cell.angle_beta   90.00
_cell.angle_gamma   90.00
#
_symmetry.space_group_name_H-M   'P 1'
#
loop_
_entity.id
_entity.type
_entity.pdbx_description
1 polymer ?
#
loop_
_entity_poly.entity_id
_entity_poly.type
_entity_poly.pdbx_seq_one_letter_code
_entity_poly.pdbx_strand_id
1 'polypeptide(L)'
;GTIEVFVERDGKDLILTEASPGTILGELALLCGIPRSASARAKEKSTVLKWSDETLRTLLLRDRSLAQRIFRQALRTLIDKERSLIDSLVKAQGAAS
;
A
#
# COMPACT_ATOMS: atom_id res chain seq x y z
N GLY A 1 -13.08 -10.16 -2.05
CA GLY A 1 -12.97 -8.78 -1.56
C GLY A 1 -11.77 -8.16 -2.21
N THR A 2 -11.96 -7.09 -2.97
CA THR A 2 -10.90 -6.39 -3.69
C THR A 2 -10.85 -4.93 -3.25
N ILE A 3 -9.66 -4.48 -2.85
CA ILE A 3 -9.41 -3.10 -2.44
C ILE A 3 -8.46 -2.46 -3.44
N GLU A 4 -8.90 -1.38 -4.08
CA GLU A 4 -8.08 -0.58 -4.97
C GLU A 4 -7.23 0.39 -4.16
N VAL A 5 -5.93 0.48 -4.47
CA VAL A 5 -5.00 1.43 -3.87
C VAL A 5 -4.61 2.47 -4.92
N PHE A 6 -4.82 3.74 -4.61
CA PHE A 6 -4.69 4.82 -5.58
C PHE A 6 -4.12 6.09 -4.95
N VAL A 7 -3.62 7.00 -5.79
CA VAL A 7 -3.28 8.37 -5.44
C VAL A 7 -4.06 9.33 -6.34
N GLU A 8 -4.57 10.41 -5.76
CA GLU A 8 -5.25 11.45 -6.52
C GLU A 8 -4.24 12.48 -7.03
N ARG A 9 -4.26 12.77 -8.33
CA ARG A 9 -3.44 13.78 -9.00
C ARG A 9 -4.30 14.50 -10.03
N ASP A 10 -4.36 15.83 -9.95
CA ASP A 10 -5.13 16.69 -10.86
C ASP A 10 -6.59 16.22 -11.05
N GLY A 11 -7.23 15.81 -9.95
CA GLY A 11 -8.62 15.30 -9.93
C GLY A 11 -8.79 13.92 -10.57
N LYS A 12 -7.71 13.19 -10.85
CA LYS A 12 -7.73 11.84 -11.39
C LYS A 12 -7.09 10.85 -10.43
N ASP A 13 -7.70 9.69 -10.30
CA ASP A 13 -7.11 8.59 -9.55
C ASP A 13 -6.12 7.82 -10.41
N LEU A 14 -4.85 7.83 -9.98
CA LEU A 14 -3.85 6.93 -10.49
C LEU A 14 -3.87 5.66 -9.65
N ILE A 15 -4.32 4.55 -10.25
CA ILE A 15 -4.34 3.25 -9.60
C ILE A 15 -2.92 2.71 -9.51
N LEU A 16 -2.47 2.42 -8.30
CA LEU A 16 -1.13 1.86 -8.05
C LEU A 16 -1.17 0.33 -8.07
N THR A 17 -2.17 -0.26 -7.42
CA THR A 17 -2.33 -1.72 -7.32
C THR A 17 -3.72 -2.09 -6.82
N GLU A 18 -4.05 -3.38 -6.89
CA GLU A 18 -5.22 -3.98 -6.26
C GLU A 18 -4.78 -4.96 -5.17
N ALA A 19 -5.35 -4.80 -3.98
CA ALA A 19 -5.13 -5.66 -2.83
C ALA A 19 -6.22 -6.73 -2.74
N SER A 20 -5.78 -7.96 -2.49
CA SER A 20 -6.63 -9.15 -2.40
C SER A 20 -6.71 -9.63 -0.93
N PRO A 21 -7.58 -10.61 -0.61
CA PRO A 21 -7.70 -11.12 0.74
C PRO A 21 -6.35 -11.58 1.30
N GLY A 22 -6.01 -11.09 2.50
CA GLY A 22 -4.73 -11.37 3.15
C GLY A 22 -3.64 -10.31 2.91
N THR A 23 -3.85 -9.37 1.98
CA THR A 23 -2.98 -8.20 1.84
C THR A 23 -3.10 -7.30 3.08
N ILE A 24 -1.95 -6.84 3.58
CA ILE A 24 -1.88 -5.88 4.68
C ILE A 24 -1.72 -4.49 4.06
N LEU A 25 -2.55 -3.53 4.49
CA LEU A 25 -2.56 -2.17 3.98
C LEU A 25 -2.30 -1.17 5.10
N GLY A 26 -1.63 -0.07 4.76
CA GLY A 26 -1.33 1.00 5.70
C GLY A 26 -0.11 0.73 6.59
N GLU A 27 0.59 -0.36 6.33
CA GLU A 27 1.81 -0.81 7.00
C GLU A 27 2.94 0.21 6.89
N LEU A 28 3.07 0.90 5.74
CA LEU A 28 4.14 1.89 5.55
C LEU A 28 3.99 3.09 6.47
N ALA A 29 2.77 3.55 6.73
CA ALA A 29 2.54 4.68 7.63
C ALA A 29 3.03 4.36 9.05
N LEU A 30 2.75 3.13 9.51
CA LEU A 30 3.19 2.68 10.83
C LEU A 30 4.69 2.42 10.90
N LEU A 31 5.24 1.65 9.94
CA LEU A 31 6.62 1.19 9.97
C LEU A 31 7.63 2.30 9.67
N CYS A 32 7.31 3.19 8.73
CA CYS A 32 8.21 4.25 8.28
C CYS A 32 7.94 5.59 8.97
N GLY A 33 6.87 5.72 9.75
CA GLY A 33 6.50 6.99 10.39
C GLY A 33 6.14 8.09 9.39
N ILE A 34 5.63 7.73 8.22
CA ILE A 34 5.26 8.64 7.14
C ILE A 34 3.74 8.85 7.08
N PRO A 35 3.26 9.97 6.50
CA PRO A 35 1.84 10.12 6.17
C PRO A 35 1.32 8.96 5.31
N ARG A 36 -0.02 8.81 5.24
CA ARG A 36 -0.65 7.84 4.35
C ARG A 36 -0.12 8.01 2.93
N SER A 37 0.53 6.97 2.43
CA SER A 37 1.26 7.03 1.16
C SER A 37 0.36 6.81 -0.07
N ALA A 38 -0.89 6.42 0.14
CA ALA A 38 -1.95 6.24 -0.86
C ALA A 38 -3.30 6.12 -0.16
N SER A 39 -4.38 6.36 -0.93
CA SER A 39 -5.75 6.08 -0.56
C SER A 39 -6.12 4.63 -0.90
N ALA A 40 -7.15 4.09 -0.25
CA ALA A 40 -7.66 2.76 -0.52
C ALA A 40 -9.19 2.78 -0.54
N ARG A 41 -9.81 2.10 -1.51
CA ARG A 41 -11.27 1.97 -1.62
C ARG A 41 -11.68 0.54 -1.97
N ALA A 42 -12.81 0.09 -1.46
CA ALA A 42 -13.35 -1.22 -1.83
C ALA A 42 -13.99 -1.16 -3.23
N LYS A 43 -13.59 -2.06 -4.14
CA LYS A 43 -14.24 -2.23 -5.45
C LYS A 43 -15.47 -3.11 -5.39
N GLU A 44 -15.53 -3.96 -4.37
CA GLU A 44 -16.61 -4.88 -4.10
C GLU A 44 -16.80 -5.06 -2.60
N LYS A 45 -17.90 -5.69 -2.19
CA LYS A 45 -18.17 -6.00 -0.78
C LYS A 45 -16.98 -6.74 -0.17
N SER A 46 -16.35 -6.11 0.81
CA SER A 46 -15.10 -6.57 1.41
C SER A 46 -15.18 -6.49 2.92
N THR A 47 -14.63 -7.50 3.58
CA THR A 47 -14.47 -7.53 5.05
C THR A 47 -13.00 -7.36 5.36
N VAL A 48 -12.68 -6.44 6.26
CA VAL A 48 -11.30 -6.15 6.68
C VAL A 48 -11.17 -6.29 8.18
N LEU A 49 -10.00 -6.75 8.63
CA LEU A 49 -9.61 -6.64 10.03
C LEU A 49 -8.87 -5.31 10.21
N LYS A 50 -9.35 -4.50 11.15
CA LYS A 50 -8.72 -3.22 11.49
C LYS A 50 -7.92 -3.35 12.78
N TRP A 51 -6.67 -2.92 12.74
CA TRP A 51 -5.84 -2.70 13.93
C TRP A 51 -5.61 -1.21 14.14
N SER A 52 -5.57 -0.79 15.40
CA SER A 52 -5.00 0.51 15.77
C SER A 52 -3.47 0.44 15.72
N ASP A 53 -2.82 1.59 15.63
CA ASP A 53 -1.36 1.70 15.65
C ASP A 53 -0.76 1.06 16.90
N GLU A 54 -1.37 1.28 18.06
CA GLU A 54 -0.94 0.68 19.34
C GLU A 54 -1.01 -0.85 19.31
N THR A 55 -2.13 -1.41 18.85
CA THR A 55 -2.31 -2.86 18.73
C THR A 55 -1.28 -3.44 17.76
N LEU A 56 -1.09 -2.81 16.61
CA LEU A 56 -0.16 -3.31 15.61
C LEU A 56 1.30 -3.24 16.11
N ARG A 57 1.69 -2.17 16.81
CA ARG A 57 3.01 -2.07 17.47
C ARG A 57 3.23 -3.16 18.50
N THR A 58 2.22 -3.45 19.32
CA THR A 58 2.27 -4.53 20.31
C THR A 58 2.42 -5.90 19.63
N LEU A 59 1.68 -6.14 18.55
CA LEU A 59 1.74 -7.39 17.79
C LEU A 59 3.09 -7.60 17.11
N LEU A 60 3.71 -6.53 16.57
CA LEU A 60 5.04 -6.60 15.97
C LEU A 60 6.12 -7.10 16.95
N LEU A 61 5.97 -6.81 18.24
CA LEU A 61 6.90 -7.25 19.29
C LEU A 61 6.61 -8.67 19.79
N ARG A 62 5.36 -9.13 19.70
CA ARG A 62 4.90 -10.40 20.30
C ARG A 62 4.86 -11.55 19.31
N ASP A 63 4.58 -11.30 18.03
CA ASP A 63 4.43 -12.33 17.01
C ASP A 63 5.43 -12.13 15.87
N ARG A 64 6.48 -12.97 15.87
CA ARG A 64 7.54 -12.94 14.87
C ARG A 64 7.03 -13.25 13.46
N SER A 65 6.06 -14.15 13.33
CA SER A 65 5.49 -14.55 12.04
C SER A 65 4.70 -13.40 11.43
N LEU A 66 3.86 -12.76 12.24
CA LEU A 66 3.11 -11.58 11.82
C LEU A 66 4.04 -10.41 11.47
N ALA A 67 5.07 -10.16 12.28
CA ALA A 67 6.07 -9.14 11.98
C ALA A 67 6.74 -9.39 10.62
N GLN A 68 7.23 -10.61 10.38
CA GLN A 68 7.84 -10.97 9.09
C GLN A 68 6.87 -10.78 7.91
N ARG A 69 5.59 -11.10 8.08
CA ARG A 69 4.57 -10.88 7.05
C ARG A 69 4.37 -9.39 6.75
N ILE A 70 4.28 -8.56 7.79
CA ILE A 70 4.13 -7.10 7.66
C ILE A 70 5.37 -6.49 6.98
N PHE A 71 6.58 -6.84 7.41
CA PHE A 71 7.81 -6.36 6.78
C PHE A 71 7.92 -6.80 5.31
N ARG A 72 7.59 -8.06 5.01
CA ARG A 72 7.60 -8.55 3.62
C ARG A 72 6.58 -7.81 2.75
N GLN A 73 5.40 -7.51 3.31
CA GLN A 73 4.40 -6.73 2.60
C GLN A 73 4.88 -5.30 2.35
N ALA A 74 5.46 -4.64 3.36
CA ALA A 74 6.02 -3.30 3.21
C ALA A 74 7.09 -3.23 2.11
N LEU A 75 8.01 -4.22 2.06
CA LEU A 75 9.02 -4.30 1.01
C LEU A 75 8.41 -4.46 -0.38
N ARG A 76 7.38 -5.32 -0.53
CA ARG A 76 6.65 -5.45 -1.80
C ARG A 76 6.01 -4.13 -2.22
N THR A 77 5.31 -3.47 -1.29
CA THR A 77 4.66 -2.18 -1.54
C THR A 77 5.67 -1.11 -1.99
N LEU A 78 6.87 -1.06 -1.39
CA LEU A 78 7.92 -0.13 -1.79
C LEU A 78 8.46 -0.43 -3.20
N ILE A 79 8.73 -1.70 -3.52
CA ILE A 79 9.21 -2.12 -4.84
C ILE A 79 8.16 -1.82 -5.92
N ASP A 80 6.89 -2.12 -5.65
CA ASP A 80 5.81 -1.87 -6.60
C ASP A 80 5.62 -0.37 -6.86
N LYS A 81 5.75 0.46 -5.81
CA LYS A 81 5.73 1.91 -5.95
C LYS A 81 6.93 2.45 -6.73
N GLU A 82 8.14 1.94 -6.48
CA GLU A 82 9.34 2.32 -7.23
C GLU A 82 9.16 2.00 -8.73
N ARG A 83 8.69 0.79 -9.05
CA ARG A 83 8.40 0.39 -10.44
C ARG A 83 7.35 1.29 -11.09
N SER A 84 6.24 1.56 -10.39
CA SER A 84 5.18 2.44 -10.89
C SER A 84 5.68 3.86 -11.16
N LEU A 85 6.58 4.39 -10.32
CA LEU A 85 7.22 5.68 -10.53
C LEU A 85 8.12 5.68 -11.77
N ILE A 86 8.98 4.66 -11.92
CA ILE A 86 9.86 4.50 -13.08
C ILE A 86 9.02 4.42 -14.37
N ASP A 87 8.00 3.57 -14.40
CA ASP A 87 7.10 3.40 -15.55
C ASP A 87 6.39 4.70 -15.93
N SER A 88 5.98 5.49 -14.92
CA SER A 88 5.33 6.79 -15.14
C SER A 88 6.30 7.81 -15.73
N LEU A 89 7.55 7.84 -15.27
CA LEU A 89 8.59 8.72 -15.80
C LEU A 89 8.97 8.36 -17.25
N VAL A 90 9.12 7.07 -17.56
CA VAL A 90 9.43 6.60 -18.92
C VAL A 90 8.32 6.99 -19.89
N LYS A 91 7.04 6.80 -19.51
CA LYS A 91 5.89 7.22 -20.33
C LYS A 91 5.87 8.73 -20.56
N ALA A 92 6.18 9.53 -19.55
CA ALA A 92 6.20 10.99 -19.68
C ALA A 92 7.30 11.48 -20.64
N GLN A 93 8.49 10.85 -20.62
CA GLN A 93 9.57 11.18 -21.55
C GLN A 93 9.26 10.78 -23.00
N GLY A 94 8.65 9.61 -23.20
CA GLY A 94 8.26 9.15 -24.53
C GLY A 94 7.13 9.96 -25.19
N ALA A 95 6.28 10.62 -24.40
CA ALA A 95 5.22 11.51 -24.91
C ALA A 95 5.73 12.91 -25.30
N ALA A 96 6.95 13.27 -24.91
CA ALA A 96 7.59 14.55 -25.22
C ALA A 96 8.53 14.47 -26.44
N SER A 97 8.62 13.30 -27.08
CA SER A 97 9.42 13.02 -28.29
C SER A 97 8.50 12.83 -29.49
#